data_AF-A0A2N2CK38-F1
#
_entry.id   AF-A0A2N2CK38-F1
#
_cell.length_a   1.000
_cell.length_b   1.000
_cell.length_c   1.000
_cell.angle_alpha   90.00
_cell.angle_beta   90.00
_cell.angle_gamma   90.00
#
_symmetry.space_group_name_H-M   'P 1'
#
loop_
_entity.id
_entity.type
_entity.pdbx_description
1 polymer ?
#
loop_
_entity_poly.entity_id
_entity_poly.type
_entity_poly.pdbx_seq_one_letter_code
_entity_poly.pdbx_strand_id
1 'polypeptide(L)'
;MFFFFVGVVGLIRMPDVFCRMHATTKCDTMGAGLIFTGLIVWQGATFVSLNILLVLLFIWLTNPTAAHYIAKAEYMTTILMTMEE
;
A
#
# COMPACT_ATOMS: atom_id res chain seq x y z
N MET A 1 -8.55 5.73 -9.18
CA MET A 1 -8.14 4.85 -10.30
C MET A 1 -6.80 5.25 -10.92
N PHE A 2 -6.61 6.50 -11.37
CA PHE A 2 -5.33 6.94 -11.95
C PHE A 2 -4.11 6.63 -11.06
N PHE A 3 -4.17 6.96 -9.77
CA PHE A 3 -3.08 6.67 -8.82
C PHE A 3 -2.77 5.18 -8.67
N PHE A 4 -3.79 4.31 -8.68
CA PHE A 4 -3.58 2.86 -8.65
C PHE A 4 -2.89 2.37 -9.93
N PHE A 5 -3.26 2.91 -11.08
CA PHE A 5 -2.63 2.57 -12.35
C PHE A 5 -1.14 2.96 -12.34
N VAL A 6 -0.82 4.19 -11.92
CA VAL A 6 0.57 4.66 -11.78
C VAL A 6 1.35 3.82 -10.76
N GLY A 7 0.71 3.42 -9.65
CA GLY A 7 1.32 2.55 -8.65
C GLY A 7 1.67 1.17 -9.18
N VAL A 8 0.78 0.55 -9.95
CA VAL A 8 1.04 -0.75 -10.60
C VAL A 8 2.16 -0.64 -11.64
N VAL A 9 2.17 0.43 -12.43
CA VAL A 9 3.27 0.69 -13.37
C VAL A 9 4.60 0.88 -12.63
N GLY A 10 4.60 1.64 -11.52
CA GLY A 10 5.76 1.80 -10.65
C GLY A 10 6.25 0.49 -10.05
N LEU A 11 5.33 -0.38 -9.61
CA LEU A 11 5.64 -1.72 -9.10
C LEU A 11 6.32 -2.61 -10.16
N ILE A 12 5.93 -2.52 -11.43
CA ILE A 12 6.49 -3.34 -12.51
C ILE A 12 7.82 -2.78 -13.03
N ARG A 13 7.98 -1.45 -13.05
CA ARG A 13 9.14 -0.78 -13.66
C ARG A 13 10.36 -0.72 -12.74
N MET A 14 10.16 -0.75 -11.42
CA MET A 14 11.21 -0.43 -10.46
C MET A 14 11.98 -1.70 -10.04
N PRO A 15 13.32 -1.71 -10.13
CA PRO A 15 14.14 -2.92 -9.95
C PRO A 15 14.38 -3.32 -8.49
N ASP A 16 14.26 -2.39 -7.54
CA ASP A 16 14.55 -2.61 -6.12
C ASP A 16 13.27 -2.76 -5.28
N VAL A 17 13.27 -3.67 -4.31
CA VAL A 17 12.09 -4.03 -3.51
C VAL A 17 11.66 -2.87 -2.61
N PHE A 18 12.59 -2.14 -2.00
CA PHE A 18 12.26 -0.96 -1.18
C PHE A 18 11.61 0.14 -2.00
N CYS A 19 12.17 0.37 -3.18
CA CYS A 19 11.65 1.28 -4.18
C CYS A 19 10.23 0.90 -4.65
N ARG A 20 9.96 -0.39 -4.91
CA ARG A 20 8.61 -0.91 -5.24
C ARG A 20 7.61 -0.74 -4.10
N MET A 21 8.03 -1.00 -2.86
CA MET A 21 7.18 -0.79 -1.67
C MET A 21 6.83 0.69 -1.50
N HIS A 22 7.81 1.59 -1.61
CA HIS A 22 7.59 3.01 -1.50
C HIS A 22 6.65 3.57 -2.59
N ALA A 23 6.77 3.10 -3.84
CA ALA A 23 5.84 3.45 -4.91
C ALA A 23 4.41 2.98 -4.60
N THR A 24 4.26 1.75 -4.09
CA THR A 24 2.95 1.15 -3.78
C THR A 24 2.27 1.85 -2.61
N THR A 25 2.98 2.12 -1.52
CA THR A 25 2.42 2.78 -0.33
C THR A 25 1.94 4.21 -0.62
N LYS A 26 2.70 4.96 -1.44
CA LYS A 26 2.28 6.32 -1.86
C LYS A 26 1.04 6.31 -2.74
N CYS A 27 0.95 5.34 -3.64
CA CYS A 27 -0.18 5.22 -4.54
C CYS A 27 -1.44 4.74 -3.81
N ASP A 28 -1.29 3.87 -2.80
CA ASP A 28 -2.41 3.38 -2.00
C ASP A 28 -3.00 4.48 -1.10
N THR A 29 -2.17 5.27 -0.41
CA THR A 29 -2.69 6.37 0.43
C THR A 29 -3.43 7.42 -0.38
N MET A 30 -2.89 7.83 -1.53
CA MET A 30 -3.56 8.79 -2.42
C MET A 30 -4.76 8.16 -3.14
N GLY A 31 -4.61 6.95 -3.67
CA GLY A 31 -5.62 6.26 -4.45
C GLY A 31 -6.82 5.84 -3.62
N ALA A 32 -6.59 5.11 -2.52
CA ALA A 32 -7.64 4.72 -1.59
C ALA A 32 -8.26 5.97 -0.96
N GLY A 33 -7.44 6.92 -0.47
CA GLY A 33 -7.93 8.17 0.13
C GLY A 33 -8.94 8.90 -0.76
N LEU A 34 -8.60 9.14 -2.03
CA LEU A 34 -9.50 9.79 -2.98
C LEU A 34 -10.78 8.99 -3.26
N ILE A 35 -10.68 7.66 -3.42
CA ILE A 35 -11.85 6.81 -3.69
C ILE A 35 -12.80 6.82 -2.50
N PHE A 36 -12.27 6.63 -1.30
CA PHE A 36 -13.06 6.56 -0.09
C PHE A 36 -13.66 7.91 0.27
N THR A 37 -12.93 9.03 0.12
CA THR A 37 -13.50 10.37 0.27
C THR A 37 -14.62 10.61 -0.75
N GLY A 38 -14.46 10.19 -2.01
CA GLY A 38 -15.52 10.28 -3.02
C GLY A 38 -16.75 9.44 -2.67
N LEU A 39 -16.56 8.24 -2.13
CA LEU A 39 -17.65 7.36 -1.69
C LEU A 39 -18.43 7.97 -0.51
N ILE A 40 -17.72 8.58 0.45
CA ILE A 40 -18.34 9.25 1.61
C ILE A 40 -19.20 10.43 1.15
N VAL A 41 -18.71 11.22 0.20
CA VAL A 41 -19.47 12.35 -0.37
C VAL A 41 -20.71 11.87 -1.14
N TRP A 42 -20.60 10.74 -1.85
CA TRP A 42 -21.73 10.19 -2.63
C TRP A 42 -22.80 9.52 -1.76
N GLN A 43 -22.39 8.73 -0.76
CA GLN A 43 -23.30 7.96 0.10
C GLN A 43 -23.93 8.83 1.21
N GLY A 44 -23.29 9.95 1.58
CA GLY A 44 -23.68 10.78 2.72
C GLY A 44 -23.36 10.15 4.09
N ALA A 45 -23.71 10.86 5.17
CA ALA A 45 -23.42 10.46 6.57
C ALA A 45 -24.34 9.32 7.05
N THR A 46 -24.18 8.13 6.47
CA THR A 46 -24.89 6.91 6.85
C THR A 46 -23.98 5.91 7.56
N PHE A 47 -24.56 4.92 8.23
CA PHE A 47 -23.82 3.84 8.91
C PHE A 47 -22.83 3.10 8.00
N VAL A 48 -23.12 3.07 6.69
CA VAL A 48 -22.26 2.47 5.66
C VAL A 48 -20.94 3.25 5.51
N SER A 49 -20.99 4.58 5.51
CA SER A 49 -19.79 5.44 5.45
C SER A 49 -18.84 5.19 6.62
N LEU A 50 -19.38 4.87 7.80
CA LEU A 50 -18.59 4.64 9.01
C LEU A 50 -17.85 3.29 8.93
N ASN A 51 -18.50 2.24 8.42
CA ASN A 51 -17.86 0.95 8.15
C ASN A 51 -16.75 1.07 7.10
N ILE A 52 -16.99 1.83 6.03
CA ILE A 52 -15.99 2.09 4.99
C ILE A 52 -14.74 2.76 5.57
N LEU A 53 -14.93 3.78 6.42
CA LEU A 53 -13.82 4.47 7.07
C LEU A 53 -13.04 3.55 8.03
N LEU A 54 -13.74 2.66 8.74
CA LEU A 54 -13.11 1.65 9.60
C LEU A 54 -12.22 0.70 8.79
N VAL A 55 -12.71 0.22 7.64
CA VAL A 55 -11.97 -0.66 6.73
C VAL A 55 -10.75 0.06 6.14
N LEU A 56 -10.90 1.32 5.73
CA LEU A 56 -9.77 2.14 5.26
C LEU A 56 -8.68 2.22 6.33
N LEU A 57 -9.04 2.57 7.57
CA LEU A 57 -8.09 2.67 8.68
C LEU A 57 -7.37 1.34 8.93
N PHE A 58 -8.12 0.24 8.88
CA PHE A 58 -7.56 -1.10 9.06
C PHE A 58 -6.56 -1.46 7.97
N ILE A 59 -6.87 -1.16 6.70
CA ILE A 59 -5.95 -1.38 5.57
C ILE A 59 -4.70 -0.50 5.71
N TRP A 60 -4.88 0.77 6.10
CA TRP A 60 -3.77 1.69 6.33
C TRP A 60 -2.84 1.28 7.46
N LEU A 61 -3.32 0.57 8.47
CA LEU A 61 -2.46 0.00 9.52
C LEU A 61 -1.80 -1.32 9.08
N THR A 62 -2.51 -2.10 8.29
CA THR A 62 -2.03 -3.38 7.75
C THR A 62 -0.89 -3.19 6.75
N ASN A 63 -1.00 -2.20 5.87
CA ASN A 63 0.01 -1.90 4.84
C ASN A 63 1.44 -1.65 5.38
N PRO A 64 1.68 -0.74 6.35
CA PRO A 64 3.02 -0.53 6.91
C PRO A 64 3.51 -1.75 7.69
N THR A 65 2.61 -2.48 8.34
CA THR A 65 2.95 -3.73 9.03
C THR A 65 3.45 -4.77 8.03
N ALA A 66 2.72 -4.99 6.94
CA ALA A 66 3.12 -5.89 5.86
C ALA A 66 4.44 -5.45 5.20
N ALA A 67 4.58 -4.15 4.89
CA ALA A 67 5.81 -3.60 4.33
C ALA A 67 7.03 -3.82 5.24
N HIS A 68 6.86 -3.67 6.55
CA HIS A 68 7.94 -3.93 7.51
C HIS A 68 8.37 -5.40 7.52
N TYR A 69 7.42 -6.34 7.46
CA TYR A 69 7.75 -7.77 7.35
C TYR A 69 8.44 -8.12 6.03
N ILE A 70 7.99 -7.54 4.91
CA ILE A 70 8.63 -7.72 3.59
C ILE A 70 10.06 -7.18 3.60
N ALA A 71 10.26 -5.96 4.12
CA ALA A 71 11.59 -5.35 4.27
C ALA A 71 12.54 -6.23 5.10
N LYS A 72 12.04 -6.78 6.22
CA LYS A 72 12.83 -7.69 7.06
C LYS A 72 13.18 -9.00 6.33
N ALA A 73 12.24 -9.54 5.55
CA ALA A 73 12.45 -10.76 4.78
C ALA A 73 13.53 -10.56 3.71
N GLU A 74 13.44 -9.49 2.92
CA GLU A 74 14.44 -9.15 1.90
C GLU A 74 15.84 -8.91 2.50
N TYR A 75 15.91 -8.25 3.66
CA TYR A 75 17.17 -8.06 4.36
C TYR A 75 17.80 -9.40 4.79
N MET A 76 17.00 -10.34 5.33
CA MET A 76 17.50 -11.67 5.67
C MET A 76 17.92 -12.47 4.44
N THR A 77 17.14 -12.43 3.35
CA THR A 77 17.46 -13.12 2.09
C THR A 77 18.78 -12.62 1.51
N THR A 78 19.01 -11.31 1.53
CA THR A 78 20.25 -10.69 1.07
C THR A 78 21.46 -11.21 1.87
N ILE A 79 21.34 -11.29 3.20
CA ILE A 79 22.41 -11.82 4.05
C ILE A 79 22.69 -13.29 3.76
N LEU A 80 21.64 -14.12 3.59
CA LEU A 80 21.82 -15.55 3.29
C LEU A 80 22.56 -15.76 1.97
N MET A 81 22.21 -15.01 0.91
CA MET A 81 22.92 -15.07 -0.37
C MET A 81 24.41 -14.71 -0.23
N THR A 82 24.77 -13.72 0.58
CA THR A 82 26.19 -13.35 0.80
C THR A 82 27.00 -14.34 1.64
N MET A 83 26.35 -15.28 2.32
CA MET A 83 27.02 -16.29 3.16
C MET A 83 27.21 -17.62 2.42
N GLU A 84 26.61 -17.76 1.23
CA GLU A 84 26.70 -18.93 0.36
C GLU A 84 27.83 -18.80 -0.69
N GLU A 85 28.35 -17.58 -0.93
CA GLU A 85 29.54 -17.29 -1.75
C GLU A 85 30.84 -17.31 -0.94
#